data_AF-A0A6J4SUZ5-F1
#
_entry.id   AF-A0A6J4SUZ5-F1
#
_cell.length_a   1.000
_cell.length_b   1.000
_cell.length_c   1.000
_cell.angle_alpha   90.00
_cell.angle_beta   90.00
_cell.angle_gamma   90.00
#
_symmetry.space_group_name_H-M   'P 1'
#
loop_
_entity.id
_entity.type
_entity.pdbx_description
1 polymer ?
#
loop_
_entity_poly.entity_id
_entity_poly.type
_entity_poly.pdbx_seq_one_letter_code
_entity_poly.pdbx_strand_id
1 'polypeptide(L)'
;MARTTILAVLALAGVGAAVPAQAAGCWSMEQVAAAKVRDLQSRMMVATLRCNAMQFDISNEYNAFVEANKATIQGANGVLKAYFNAQYGARGQDEYDRFATALANHYGDAGTDPALCRAARNTAIEAANARGDGFRLLAIEERLGVTMALPGGHCALSFASAQAPMQPNPVLTPVPAPLPVVRAPAAPMIAAPVATDVQVIDEGSAVVTAQAAAPEPMVRETLEPAADEPITTEEQFVGADDGAHEDNYHDDARFRERAEADWPARD
;
A
#
# COMPACT_ATOMS: atom_id res chain seq x y z
N MET A 1 28.37 -30.75 -66.23
CA MET A 1 28.36 -31.57 -65.00
C MET A 1 27.73 -30.75 -63.89
N ALA A 2 26.67 -31.30 -63.32
CA ALA A 2 25.77 -30.69 -62.34
C ALA A 2 26.40 -30.51 -60.97
N ARG A 3 25.87 -29.57 -60.17
CA ARG A 3 25.71 -29.71 -58.72
C ARG A 3 24.73 -28.67 -58.17
N THR A 4 23.48 -29.10 -58.04
CA THR A 4 22.39 -28.43 -57.36
C THR A 4 22.52 -28.71 -55.86
N THR A 5 22.68 -27.68 -55.02
CA THR A 5 22.64 -27.81 -53.55
C THR A 5 21.36 -27.17 -53.03
N ILE A 6 20.46 -28.03 -52.53
CA ILE A 6 19.20 -27.69 -51.85
C ILE A 6 19.54 -27.35 -50.40
N LEU A 7 19.23 -26.13 -49.96
CA LEU A 7 19.25 -25.75 -48.55
C LEU A 7 17.85 -25.96 -47.96
N ALA A 8 17.75 -26.93 -47.05
CA ALA A 8 16.55 -27.25 -46.29
C ALA A 8 16.28 -26.15 -45.24
N VAL A 9 15.13 -25.50 -45.34
CA VAL A 9 14.60 -24.59 -44.33
C VAL A 9 13.95 -25.43 -43.22
N LEU A 10 14.61 -25.55 -42.07
CA LEU A 10 13.99 -26.07 -40.85
C LEU A 10 13.14 -24.97 -40.21
N ALA A 11 11.82 -25.10 -40.35
CA ALA A 11 10.86 -24.33 -39.58
C ALA A 11 10.86 -24.83 -38.13
N LEU A 12 11.51 -24.09 -37.22
CA LEU A 12 11.26 -24.24 -35.79
C LEU A 12 9.86 -23.69 -35.50
N ALA A 13 8.89 -24.59 -35.37
CA ALA A 13 7.60 -24.28 -34.78
C ALA A 13 7.83 -23.87 -33.32
N GLY A 14 7.71 -22.57 -33.04
CA GLY A 14 7.79 -22.02 -31.70
C GLY A 14 6.68 -22.60 -30.83
N VAL A 15 7.07 -23.34 -29.79
CA VAL A 15 6.18 -23.69 -28.68
C VAL A 15 5.89 -22.39 -27.94
N GLY A 16 4.81 -21.72 -28.30
CA GLY A 16 4.29 -20.59 -27.55
C GLY A 16 3.85 -21.09 -26.19
N ALA A 17 4.60 -20.76 -25.14
CA ALA A 17 4.09 -20.84 -23.78
C ALA A 17 2.82 -19.97 -23.74
N ALA A 18 1.67 -20.62 -23.56
CA ALA A 18 0.42 -19.94 -23.31
C ALA A 18 0.57 -19.21 -21.97
N VAL A 19 0.95 -17.92 -22.03
CA VAL A 19 0.76 -17.02 -20.90
C VAL A 19 -0.75 -17.01 -20.67
N PRO A 20 -1.24 -17.39 -19.48
CA PRO A 20 -2.67 -17.35 -19.22
C PRO A 20 -3.13 -15.93 -19.55
N ALA A 21 -4.12 -15.82 -20.43
CA ALA A 21 -4.83 -14.57 -20.61
C ALA A 21 -5.35 -14.19 -19.23
N GLN A 22 -4.68 -13.24 -18.58
CA GLN A 22 -5.09 -12.73 -17.29
C GLN A 22 -6.53 -12.27 -17.50
N ALA A 23 -7.49 -12.95 -16.88
CA ALA A 23 -8.89 -12.70 -17.08
C ALA A 23 -9.10 -11.21 -16.79
N ALA A 24 -9.46 -10.45 -17.81
CA ALA A 24 -9.60 -9.01 -17.74
C ALA A 24 -10.57 -8.68 -16.59
N GLY A 25 -10.07 -8.06 -15.52
CA GLY A 25 -10.87 -7.56 -14.40
C GLY A 25 -10.73 -8.25 -13.04
N CYS A 26 -9.86 -9.23 -12.84
CA CYS A 26 -9.61 -9.79 -11.49
C CYS A 26 -8.19 -9.53 -10.98
N TRP A 27 -8.02 -9.46 -9.66
CA TRP A 27 -6.74 -9.22 -9.02
C TRP A 27 -5.98 -10.53 -8.74
N SER A 28 -4.70 -10.59 -9.14
CA SER A 28 -3.77 -11.66 -8.76
C SER A 28 -3.31 -11.49 -7.31
N MET A 29 -2.76 -12.55 -6.70
CA MET A 29 -2.24 -12.49 -5.33
C MET A 29 -1.14 -11.43 -5.16
N GLU A 30 -0.30 -11.24 -6.18
CA GLU A 30 0.74 -10.21 -6.18
C GLU A 30 0.14 -8.81 -6.25
N GLN A 31 -0.89 -8.61 -7.08
CA GLN A 31 -1.58 -7.33 -7.20
C GLN A 31 -2.32 -6.97 -5.89
N VAL A 32 -2.91 -7.98 -5.23
CA VAL A 32 -3.54 -7.81 -3.92
C VAL A 32 -2.51 -7.42 -2.86
N ALA A 33 -1.37 -8.10 -2.82
CA ALA A 33 -0.28 -7.74 -1.91
C ALA A 33 0.23 -6.31 -2.16
N ALA A 34 0.41 -5.93 -3.42
CA ALA A 34 0.80 -4.58 -3.79
C ALA A 34 -0.26 -3.54 -3.37
N ALA A 35 -1.55 -3.84 -3.55
CA ALA A 35 -2.64 -2.99 -3.11
C ALA A 35 -2.67 -2.82 -1.58
N LYS A 36 -2.43 -3.89 -0.82
CA LYS A 36 -2.33 -3.84 0.65
C LYS A 36 -1.15 -2.99 1.13
N VAL A 37 0.00 -3.04 0.46
CA VAL A 37 1.13 -2.15 0.77
C VAL A 37 0.76 -0.69 0.49
N ARG A 38 0.07 -0.41 -0.63
CA ARG A 38 -0.39 0.95 -0.96
C ARG A 38 -1.45 1.44 0.02
N ASP A 39 -2.36 0.57 0.43
CA ASP A 39 -3.38 0.83 1.45
C ASP A 39 -2.75 1.23 2.79
N LEU A 40 -1.80 0.44 3.30
CA LEU A 40 -1.07 0.75 4.52
C LEU A 40 -0.36 2.11 4.43
N GLN A 41 0.28 2.41 3.29
CA GLN A 41 0.93 3.70 3.09
C GLN A 41 -0.07 4.87 3.14
N SER A 42 -1.19 4.78 2.41
CA SER A 42 -2.23 5.81 2.41
C SER A 42 -2.84 5.99 3.80
N ARG A 43 -3.10 4.90 4.53
CA ARG A 43 -3.60 4.93 5.91
C ARG A 43 -2.66 5.71 6.84
N MET A 44 -1.37 5.39 6.80
CA MET A 44 -0.38 6.05 7.67
C MET A 44 -0.16 7.52 7.28
N MET A 45 -0.20 7.84 5.98
CA MET A 45 -0.11 9.23 5.49
C MET A 45 -1.28 10.07 6.01
N VAL A 46 -2.51 9.60 5.82
CA VAL A 46 -3.71 10.32 6.26
C VAL A 46 -3.80 10.41 7.78
N ALA A 47 -3.43 9.34 8.50
CA ALA A 47 -3.33 9.39 9.96
C ALA A 47 -2.36 10.46 10.44
N THR A 48 -1.20 10.62 9.78
CA THR A 48 -0.21 11.65 10.09
C THR A 48 -0.80 13.05 9.95
N LEU A 49 -1.46 13.34 8.82
CA LEU A 49 -2.10 14.64 8.59
C LEU A 49 -3.14 14.97 9.66
N ARG A 50 -3.98 13.99 10.02
CA ARG A 50 -5.07 14.18 11.00
C ARG A 50 -4.52 14.35 12.42
N CYS A 51 -3.49 13.60 12.78
CA CYS A 51 -2.82 13.77 14.07
C CYS A 51 -2.10 15.12 14.18
N ASN A 52 -1.47 15.58 13.09
CA ASN A 52 -0.86 16.91 13.04
C ASN A 52 -1.91 18.02 13.21
N ALA A 53 -3.09 17.89 12.59
CA ALA A 53 -4.20 18.84 12.78
C ALA A 53 -4.63 18.93 14.26
N MET A 54 -4.48 17.85 15.03
CA MET A 54 -4.70 17.79 16.48
C MET A 54 -3.49 18.19 17.34
N GLN A 55 -2.41 18.72 16.74
CA GLN A 55 -1.16 19.02 17.44
C GLN A 55 -0.46 17.79 18.05
N PHE A 56 -0.71 16.60 17.51
CA PHE A 56 -0.02 15.36 17.86
C PHE A 56 0.90 14.95 16.69
N ASP A 57 2.14 15.46 16.69
CA ASP A 57 3.07 15.24 15.58
C ASP A 57 3.64 13.81 15.57
N ILE A 58 3.34 13.06 14.50
CA ILE A 58 3.86 11.71 14.21
C ILE A 58 4.61 11.64 12.88
N SER A 59 4.98 12.80 12.32
CA SER A 59 5.59 12.91 10.99
C SER A 59 6.94 12.20 10.92
N ASN A 60 7.71 12.22 12.02
CA ASN A 60 9.01 11.54 12.10
C ASN A 60 8.87 10.02 11.96
N GLU A 61 7.91 9.41 12.66
CA GLU A 61 7.67 7.97 12.60
C GLU A 61 7.14 7.54 11.22
N TYR A 62 6.25 8.35 10.64
CA TYR A 62 5.78 8.11 9.27
C TYR A 62 6.92 8.20 8.25
N ASN A 63 7.77 9.22 8.33
CA ASN A 63 8.91 9.37 7.42
C ASN A 63 9.91 8.21 7.57
N ALA A 64 10.16 7.74 8.80
CA ALA A 64 10.98 6.56 9.04
C ALA A 64 10.37 5.29 8.40
N PHE A 65 9.04 5.13 8.47
CA PHE A 65 8.34 4.05 7.77
C PHE A 65 8.54 4.13 6.24
N VAL A 66 8.32 5.29 5.63
CA VAL A 66 8.47 5.47 4.18
C VAL A 66 9.90 5.21 3.73
N GLU A 67 10.88 5.76 4.42
CA GLU A 67 12.30 5.62 4.04
C GLU A 67 12.76 4.17 4.18
N ALA A 68 12.46 3.51 5.30
CA ALA A 68 12.88 2.12 5.53
C ALA A 68 12.25 1.12 4.56
N ASN A 69 11.13 1.46 3.91
CA ASN A 69 10.39 0.57 3.02
C ASN A 69 10.29 1.09 1.58
N LYS A 70 11.08 2.10 1.22
CA LYS A 70 11.00 2.81 -0.06
C LYS A 70 11.00 1.89 -1.28
N ALA A 71 11.93 0.93 -1.33
CA ALA A 71 12.05 -0.01 -2.44
C ALA A 71 10.79 -0.89 -2.59
N THR A 72 10.25 -1.38 -1.47
CA THR A 72 9.06 -2.23 -1.43
C THR A 72 7.80 -1.46 -1.82
N ILE A 73 7.66 -0.23 -1.33
CA ILE A 73 6.56 0.67 -1.72
C ILE A 73 6.63 0.98 -3.22
N GLN A 74 7.82 1.28 -3.75
CA GLN A 74 8.01 1.54 -5.18
C GLN A 74 7.70 0.32 -6.04
N GLY A 75 8.13 -0.88 -5.61
CA GLY A 75 7.81 -2.14 -6.27
C GLY A 75 6.30 -2.39 -6.33
N ALA A 76 5.61 -2.22 -5.20
CA ALA A 76 4.15 -2.33 -5.13
C ALA A 76 3.45 -1.33 -6.08
N ASN A 77 3.90 -0.08 -6.11
CA ASN A 77 3.37 0.93 -7.04
C ASN A 77 3.61 0.54 -8.50
N GLY A 78 4.75 -0.08 -8.83
CA GLY A 78 5.03 -0.62 -10.15
C GLY A 78 4.04 -1.70 -10.58
N VAL A 79 3.75 -2.66 -9.68
CA VAL A 79 2.75 -3.72 -9.90
C VAL A 79 1.36 -3.13 -10.15
N LEU A 80 0.93 -2.17 -9.33
CA LEU A 80 -0.36 -1.53 -9.48
C LEU A 80 -0.48 -0.76 -10.80
N LYS A 81 0.53 0.03 -11.16
CA LYS A 81 0.55 0.74 -12.45
C LYS A 81 0.50 -0.23 -13.63
N ALA A 82 1.23 -1.34 -13.57
CA ALA A 82 1.17 -2.38 -14.59
C ALA A 82 -0.23 -2.98 -14.71
N TYR A 83 -0.90 -3.25 -13.57
CA TYR A 83 -2.29 -3.73 -13.54
C TYR A 83 -3.25 -2.75 -14.22
N PHE A 84 -3.26 -1.47 -13.81
CA PHE A 84 -4.17 -0.49 -14.39
C PHE A 84 -3.86 -0.20 -15.87
N ASN A 85 -2.58 -0.18 -16.27
CA ASN A 85 -2.21 -0.04 -17.68
C ASN A 85 -2.68 -1.23 -18.52
N ALA A 86 -2.55 -2.45 -18.01
CA ALA A 86 -3.03 -3.65 -18.71
C ALA A 86 -4.56 -3.63 -18.89
N GLN A 87 -5.30 -3.14 -17.89
CA GLN A 87 -6.76 -3.15 -17.91
C GLN A 87 -7.36 -1.96 -18.69
N TYR A 88 -6.76 -0.78 -18.62
CA TYR A 88 -7.36 0.47 -19.11
C TYR A 88 -6.54 1.17 -20.21
N GLY A 89 -5.41 0.59 -20.62
CA GLY A 89 -4.54 1.11 -21.69
C GLY A 89 -4.05 2.52 -21.38
N ALA A 90 -4.30 3.46 -22.30
CA ALA A 90 -3.87 4.86 -22.15
C ALA A 90 -4.45 5.57 -20.91
N ARG A 91 -5.58 5.10 -20.37
CA ARG A 91 -6.19 5.64 -19.14
C ARG A 91 -5.64 5.01 -17.86
N GLY A 92 -4.71 4.06 -17.95
CA GLY A 92 -4.24 3.29 -16.78
C GLY A 92 -3.64 4.15 -15.67
N GLN A 93 -2.94 5.23 -16.02
CA GLN A 93 -2.41 6.17 -15.02
C GLN A 93 -3.55 6.91 -14.30
N ASP A 94 -4.55 7.41 -15.04
CA ASP A 94 -5.72 8.09 -14.45
C ASP A 94 -6.49 7.16 -13.50
N GLU A 95 -6.69 5.89 -13.87
CA GLU A 95 -7.38 4.92 -13.01
C GLU A 95 -6.56 4.56 -11.75
N TYR A 96 -5.23 4.47 -11.87
CA TYR A 96 -4.36 4.32 -10.71
C TYR A 96 -4.46 5.52 -9.76
N ASP A 97 -4.50 6.75 -10.29
CA ASP A 97 -4.61 7.96 -9.48
C ASP A 97 -5.98 8.09 -8.81
N ARG A 98 -7.06 7.65 -9.48
CA ARG A 98 -8.39 7.52 -8.87
C ARG A 98 -8.39 6.50 -7.74
N PHE A 99 -7.76 5.34 -7.93
CA PHE A 99 -7.59 4.34 -6.87
C PHE A 99 -6.83 4.91 -5.66
N ALA A 100 -5.73 5.62 -5.90
CA ALA A 100 -4.96 6.26 -4.84
C ALA A 100 -5.77 7.33 -4.09
N THR A 101 -6.55 8.13 -4.82
CA THR A 101 -7.45 9.14 -4.25
C THR A 101 -8.56 8.49 -3.42
N ALA A 102 -9.17 7.41 -3.90
CA ALA A 102 -10.19 6.67 -3.17
C ALA A 102 -9.65 6.16 -1.83
N LEU A 103 -8.43 5.62 -1.79
CA LEU A 103 -7.77 5.23 -0.53
C LEU A 103 -7.60 6.41 0.43
N ALA A 104 -7.16 7.57 -0.07
CA ALA A 104 -6.97 8.74 0.76
C ALA A 104 -8.31 9.21 1.37
N ASN A 105 -9.37 9.28 0.57
CA ASN A 105 -10.71 9.66 1.02
C ASN A 105 -11.25 8.67 2.06
N HIS A 106 -11.10 7.36 1.81
CA HIS A 106 -11.53 6.32 2.73
C HIS A 106 -10.94 6.48 4.14
N TYR A 107 -9.68 6.88 4.25
CA TYR A 107 -9.03 7.14 5.54
C TYR A 107 -9.25 8.55 6.09
N GLY A 108 -9.66 9.49 5.23
CA GLY A 108 -9.97 10.87 5.57
C GLY A 108 -11.26 11.01 6.38
N ASP A 109 -12.25 10.17 6.07
CA ASP A 109 -13.62 10.29 6.62
C ASP A 109 -13.77 9.81 8.07
N ALA A 110 -12.78 9.13 8.63
CA ALA A 110 -12.85 8.64 10.00
C ALA A 110 -12.73 9.79 11.04
N GLY A 111 -13.22 9.57 12.27
CA GLY A 111 -12.92 10.42 13.42
C GLY A 111 -11.50 10.17 13.96
N THR A 112 -10.84 11.19 14.51
CA THR A 112 -9.47 11.08 15.06
C THR A 112 -9.45 11.54 16.51
N ASP A 113 -8.69 10.83 17.34
CA ASP A 113 -8.52 11.10 18.76
C ASP A 113 -7.07 10.79 19.19
N PRO A 114 -6.65 11.17 20.42
CA PRO A 114 -5.29 10.92 20.88
C PRO A 114 -4.91 9.44 20.98
N ALA A 115 -5.86 8.52 21.21
CA ALA A 115 -5.58 7.09 21.26
C ALA A 115 -5.30 6.53 19.86
N LEU A 116 -6.08 6.95 18.86
CA LEU A 116 -5.84 6.64 17.45
C LEU A 116 -4.48 7.17 16.99
N CYS A 117 -4.09 8.38 17.39
CA CYS A 117 -2.78 8.92 17.05
C CYS A 117 -1.61 8.16 17.68
N ARG A 118 -1.76 7.67 18.93
CA ARG A 118 -0.77 6.78 19.54
C ARG A 118 -0.70 5.43 18.81
N ALA A 119 -1.85 4.87 18.44
CA ALA A 119 -1.90 3.63 17.67
C ALA A 119 -1.24 3.78 16.29
N ALA A 120 -1.50 4.89 15.59
CA ALA A 120 -0.86 5.23 14.32
C ALA A 120 0.66 5.40 14.47
N ARG A 121 1.13 6.12 15.49
CA ARG A 121 2.56 6.25 15.81
C ARG A 121 3.22 4.88 16.00
N ASN A 122 2.64 4.03 16.85
CA ASN A 122 3.17 2.70 17.12
C ASN A 122 3.20 1.81 15.87
N THR A 123 2.16 1.92 15.04
CA THR A 123 2.07 1.20 13.76
C THR A 123 3.17 1.67 12.80
N ALA A 124 3.41 2.99 12.70
CA ALA A 124 4.48 3.53 11.87
C ALA A 124 5.87 3.07 12.34
N ILE A 125 6.10 3.02 13.66
CA ILE A 125 7.34 2.46 14.24
C ILE A 125 7.50 0.98 13.87
N GLU A 126 6.46 0.17 14.01
CA GLU A 126 6.50 -1.25 13.65
C GLU A 126 6.75 -1.45 12.16
N ALA A 127 6.09 -0.66 11.31
CA ALA A 127 6.25 -0.71 9.87
C ALA A 127 7.65 -0.24 9.43
N ALA A 128 8.24 0.76 10.08
CA ALA A 128 9.63 1.15 9.85
C ALA A 128 10.61 -0.02 10.16
N ASN A 129 10.30 -0.82 11.18
CA ASN A 129 11.09 -2.01 11.53
C ASN A 129 10.93 -3.18 10.55
N ALA A 130 10.01 -3.10 9.57
CA ALA A 130 9.94 -4.08 8.49
C ALA A 130 11.14 -3.98 7.53
N ARG A 131 11.75 -2.79 7.37
CA ARG A 131 12.99 -2.56 6.59
C ARG A 131 12.94 -3.16 5.17
N GLY A 132 11.81 -2.98 4.49
CA GLY A 132 11.57 -3.50 3.14
C GLY A 132 11.00 -4.91 3.08
N ASP A 133 10.81 -5.59 4.21
CA ASP A 133 10.14 -6.89 4.23
C ASP A 133 8.63 -6.75 3.94
N GLY A 134 8.25 -7.07 2.71
CA GLY A 134 6.87 -7.02 2.25
C GLY A 134 5.92 -7.93 3.06
N PHE A 135 6.37 -9.11 3.50
CA PHE A 135 5.52 -10.00 4.29
C PHE A 135 5.18 -9.40 5.67
N ARG A 136 6.13 -8.70 6.27
CA ARG A 136 5.89 -7.98 7.53
C ARG A 136 4.92 -6.81 7.35
N LEU A 137 5.03 -6.06 6.25
CA LEU A 137 4.07 -5.00 5.94
C LEU A 137 2.65 -5.55 5.74
N LEU A 138 2.51 -6.69 5.04
CA LEU A 138 1.22 -7.35 4.87
C LEU A 138 0.64 -7.84 6.19
N ALA A 139 1.47 -8.39 7.09
CA ALA A 139 1.01 -8.81 8.41
C ALA A 139 0.51 -7.62 9.27
N ILE A 140 1.14 -6.45 9.14
CA ILE A 140 0.70 -5.22 9.80
C ILE A 140 -0.64 -4.77 9.22
N GLU A 141 -0.79 -4.75 7.89
CA GLU A 141 -2.04 -4.36 7.23
C GLU A 141 -3.21 -5.27 7.63
N GLU A 142 -3.01 -6.60 7.62
CA GLU A 142 -4.03 -7.58 7.97
C GLU A 142 -4.57 -7.38 9.40
N ARG A 143 -3.67 -7.07 10.35
CA ARG A 143 -4.05 -6.83 11.75
C ARG A 143 -4.86 -5.55 11.93
N LEU A 144 -4.68 -4.56 11.06
CA LEU A 144 -5.43 -3.30 11.11
C LEU A 144 -6.86 -3.45 10.55
N GLY A 145 -7.14 -4.53 9.79
CA GLY A 145 -8.50 -5.04 9.60
C GLY A 145 -9.46 -4.20 8.74
N VAL A 146 -8.97 -3.27 7.92
CA VAL A 146 -9.81 -2.44 7.05
C VAL A 146 -9.24 -2.42 5.62
N THR A 147 -9.35 -3.51 4.89
CA THR A 147 -9.00 -3.50 3.47
C THR A 147 -10.18 -2.96 2.67
N MET A 148 -9.98 -1.85 1.94
CA MET A 148 -10.92 -1.44 0.91
C MET A 148 -11.17 -2.64 -0.04
N ALA A 149 -12.42 -2.94 -0.35
CA ALA A 149 -12.70 -4.00 -1.33
C ALA A 149 -12.09 -3.60 -2.67
N LEU A 150 -11.21 -4.46 -3.20
CA LEU A 150 -10.64 -4.28 -4.52
C LEU A 150 -11.74 -4.50 -5.57
N PRO A 151 -11.90 -3.57 -6.53
CA PRO A 151 -12.92 -3.67 -7.56
C PRO A 151 -12.60 -4.85 -8.49
N GLY A 152 -13.61 -5.63 -8.88
CA GLY A 152 -13.41 -6.79 -9.75
C GLY A 152 -13.04 -8.11 -9.05
N GLY A 153 -12.82 -8.08 -7.73
CA GLY A 153 -12.58 -9.27 -6.92
C GLY A 153 -11.25 -9.98 -7.22
N HIS A 154 -11.04 -11.13 -6.57
CA HIS A 154 -9.82 -11.91 -6.69
C HIS A 154 -9.93 -12.89 -7.86
N CYS A 155 -8.84 -13.13 -8.59
CA CYS A 155 -8.84 -14.18 -9.59
C CYS A 155 -9.06 -15.53 -8.91
N ALA A 156 -10.05 -16.29 -9.37
CA ALA A 156 -10.22 -17.67 -8.95
C ALA A 156 -8.95 -18.43 -9.35
N LEU A 157 -8.23 -18.96 -8.36
CA LEU A 157 -7.23 -20.00 -8.61
C LEU A 157 -7.99 -21.21 -9.12
N SER A 158 -8.15 -21.28 -10.44
CA SER A 158 -8.66 -22.46 -11.09
C SER A 158 -7.54 -23.48 -11.05
N PHE A 159 -7.49 -24.25 -9.96
CA PHE A 159 -6.81 -25.53 -10.01
C PHE A 159 -7.58 -26.30 -11.07
N ALA A 160 -7.02 -26.43 -12.27
CA ALA A 160 -7.47 -27.43 -13.22
C ALA A 160 -7.50 -28.72 -12.41
N SER A 161 -8.69 -29.16 -12.05
CA SER A 161 -8.89 -30.36 -11.26
C SER A 161 -8.36 -31.47 -12.14
N ALA A 162 -7.08 -31.80 -11.97
CA ALA A 162 -6.58 -33.12 -12.25
C ALA A 162 -7.39 -34.00 -11.31
N GLN A 163 -8.53 -34.47 -11.80
CA GLN A 163 -9.23 -35.59 -11.24
C GLN A 163 -8.21 -36.74 -11.33
N ALA A 164 -7.35 -36.84 -10.32
CA ALA A 164 -6.63 -38.06 -10.08
C ALA A 164 -7.73 -39.14 -10.01
N PRO A 165 -7.62 -40.23 -10.78
CA PRO A 165 -8.61 -41.29 -10.69
C PRO A 165 -8.68 -41.68 -9.22
N MET A 166 -9.90 -41.57 -8.67
CA MET A 166 -10.30 -41.98 -7.33
C MET A 166 -9.43 -43.16 -6.88
N GLN A 167 -8.40 -42.89 -6.07
CA GLN A 167 -7.67 -44.00 -5.48
C GLN A 167 -8.64 -44.74 -4.56
N PRO A 168 -8.72 -46.08 -4.63
CA PRO A 168 -9.57 -46.83 -3.74
C PRO A 168 -9.22 -46.47 -2.30
N ASN A 169 -10.27 -46.17 -1.54
CA ASN A 169 -10.22 -45.77 -0.14
C ASN A 169 -9.16 -46.61 0.62
N PRO A 170 -8.10 -46.02 1.21
CA PRO A 170 -7.20 -46.79 2.05
C PRO A 170 -8.05 -47.36 3.19
N VAL A 171 -8.06 -48.69 3.31
CA VAL A 171 -8.69 -49.39 4.42
C VAL A 171 -8.08 -48.79 5.70
N LEU A 172 -8.90 -48.07 6.47
CA LEU A 172 -8.53 -47.60 7.79
C LEU A 172 -8.11 -48.82 8.61
N THR A 173 -6.82 -48.93 8.89
CA THR A 173 -6.35 -49.86 9.91
C THR A 173 -6.95 -49.41 11.25
N PRO A 174 -7.38 -50.37 12.11
CA PRO A 174 -7.95 -50.03 13.40
C PRO A 174 -6.93 -49.22 14.20
N VAL A 175 -7.33 -48.03 14.62
CA VAL A 175 -6.55 -47.15 15.50
C VAL A 175 -6.25 -47.93 16.78
N PRO A 176 -4.97 -48.13 17.16
CA PRO A 176 -4.64 -48.79 18.41
C PRO A 176 -5.19 -47.99 19.59
N ALA A 177 -5.70 -48.70 20.59
CA ALA A 177 -6.31 -48.11 21.77
C ALA A 177 -5.43 -46.99 22.38
N PRO A 178 -6.03 -45.89 22.86
CA PRO A 178 -5.28 -44.81 23.48
C PRO A 178 -4.51 -45.35 24.68
N LEU A 179 -3.20 -45.08 24.71
CA LEU A 179 -2.35 -45.38 25.85
C LEU A 179 -2.89 -44.67 27.11
N PRO A 180 -2.73 -45.26 28.31
CA PRO A 180 -3.14 -44.64 29.55
C PRO A 180 -2.39 -43.31 29.72
N VAL A 181 -3.16 -42.22 29.84
CA VAL A 181 -2.63 -40.88 30.12
C VAL A 181 -2.04 -40.90 31.53
N VAL A 182 -0.71 -40.98 31.62
CA VAL A 182 0.01 -40.77 32.88
C VAL A 182 -0.08 -39.28 33.20
N ARG A 183 -0.82 -38.95 34.26
CA ARG A 183 -0.97 -37.59 34.77
C ARG A 183 0.41 -37.09 35.24
N ALA A 184 0.98 -36.13 34.50
CA ALA A 184 2.23 -35.49 34.88
C ALA A 184 2.06 -34.79 36.25
N PRO A 185 3.02 -34.93 37.18
CA PRO A 185 3.00 -34.19 38.43
C PRO A 185 3.14 -32.69 38.15
N ALA A 186 2.41 -31.88 38.90
CA ALA A 186 2.48 -30.43 38.84
C ALA A 186 3.93 -29.97 39.08
N ALA A 187 4.50 -29.26 38.11
CA ALA A 187 5.80 -28.63 38.26
C ALA A 187 5.74 -27.60 39.40
N PRO A 188 6.76 -27.53 40.28
CA PRO A 188 6.85 -26.47 41.28
C PRO A 188 7.04 -25.13 40.57
N MET A 189 6.28 -24.13 41.00
CA MET A 189 6.45 -22.74 40.58
C MET A 189 7.85 -22.27 40.99
N ILE A 190 8.73 -22.09 40.01
CA ILE A 190 10.02 -21.44 40.21
C ILE A 190 9.75 -19.95 40.38
N ALA A 191 10.15 -19.41 41.54
CA ALA A 191 10.08 -17.99 41.86
C ALA A 191 10.88 -17.16 40.84
N ALA A 192 10.31 -16.02 40.44
CA ALA A 192 10.94 -15.05 39.56
C ALA A 192 12.29 -14.56 40.14
N PRO A 193 13.33 -14.37 39.32
CA PRO A 193 14.59 -13.81 39.79
C PRO A 193 14.40 -12.32 40.14
N VAL A 194 14.86 -11.97 41.34
CA VAL A 194 15.03 -10.59 41.80
C VAL A 194 16.07 -9.92 40.91
N ALA A 195 15.74 -8.74 40.38
CA ALA A 195 16.63 -7.93 39.57
C ALA A 195 17.86 -7.51 40.38
N THR A 196 19.03 -7.97 39.95
CA THR A 196 20.32 -7.48 40.43
C THR A 196 20.73 -6.24 39.64
N ASP A 197 21.21 -5.24 40.38
CA ASP A 197 21.89 -4.02 39.94
C ASP A 197 22.74 -4.20 38.68
N VAL A 198 22.42 -3.41 37.65
CA VAL A 198 23.29 -3.20 36.49
C VAL A 198 24.28 -2.10 36.86
N GLN A 199 25.55 -2.49 37.01
CA GLN A 199 26.65 -1.53 37.17
C GLN A 199 26.86 -0.75 35.87
N VAL A 200 26.94 0.58 36.04
CA VAL A 200 27.43 1.54 35.07
C VAL A 200 28.90 1.23 34.78
N ILE A 201 29.19 0.86 33.53
CA ILE A 201 30.54 0.92 32.97
C ILE A 201 30.59 2.15 32.07
N ASP A 202 31.43 3.08 32.52
CA ASP A 202 31.80 4.33 31.87
C ASP A 202 33.03 4.10 30.96
N GLU A 203 33.07 4.92 29.89
CA GLU A 203 34.20 5.24 29.00
C GLU A 203 34.72 4.22 27.97
N GLY A 204 34.67 4.61 26.68
CA GLY A 204 35.46 3.94 25.65
C GLY A 204 35.12 4.21 24.18
N SER A 205 35.15 5.49 23.76
CA SER A 205 35.51 5.96 22.41
C SER A 205 35.17 5.11 21.17
N ALA A 206 34.12 5.52 20.46
CA ALA A 206 34.17 5.71 19.00
C ALA A 206 33.03 6.66 18.60
N VAL A 207 33.30 7.96 18.63
CA VAL A 207 32.43 8.98 18.05
C VAL A 207 32.49 8.80 16.53
N VAL A 208 31.52 8.07 15.98
CA VAL A 208 31.19 8.19 14.56
C VAL A 208 30.30 9.43 14.46
N THR A 209 30.91 10.57 14.14
CA THR A 209 30.20 11.75 13.65
C THR A 209 29.56 11.39 12.31
N ALA A 210 28.38 10.79 12.34
CA ALA A 210 27.46 10.85 11.22
C ALA A 210 26.90 12.27 11.20
N GLN A 211 27.55 13.13 10.41
CA GLN A 211 27.07 14.46 10.10
C GLN A 211 25.82 14.31 9.26
N ALA A 212 24.67 14.18 9.93
CA ALA A 212 23.38 14.38 9.32
C ALA A 212 23.33 15.85 8.87
N ALA A 213 23.40 16.06 7.56
CA ALA A 213 23.01 17.33 6.98
C ALA A 213 21.58 17.60 7.46
N ALA A 214 21.43 18.67 8.24
CA ALA A 214 20.11 19.18 8.57
C ALA A 214 19.34 19.37 7.25
N PRO A 215 18.08 18.95 7.16
CA PRO A 215 17.24 19.37 6.05
C PRO A 215 17.25 20.90 6.06
N GLU A 216 17.62 21.50 4.93
CA GLU A 216 17.51 22.94 4.75
C GLU A 216 16.10 23.35 5.17
N PRO A 217 15.95 24.44 5.95
CA PRO A 217 14.63 24.92 6.28
C PRO A 217 13.91 25.17 4.96
N MET A 218 12.80 24.47 4.74
CA MET A 218 11.85 24.88 3.72
C MET A 218 11.57 26.34 3.99
N VAL A 219 12.04 27.21 3.09
CA VAL A 219 11.78 28.62 3.09
C VAL A 219 10.26 28.72 3.13
N ARG A 220 9.77 29.10 4.30
CA ARG A 220 8.42 29.61 4.48
C ARG A 220 8.42 30.85 3.60
N GLU A 221 7.93 30.72 2.37
CA GLU A 221 7.64 31.85 1.53
C GLU A 221 6.68 32.70 2.36
N THR A 222 7.23 33.81 2.85
CA THR A 222 6.51 34.76 3.66
C THR A 222 5.46 35.31 2.71
N LEU A 223 4.23 34.82 2.84
CA LEU A 223 3.08 35.42 2.20
C LEU A 223 2.97 36.82 2.80
N GLU A 224 3.59 37.80 2.15
CA GLU A 224 3.41 39.21 2.44
C GLU A 224 1.90 39.48 2.39
N PRO A 225 1.30 40.07 3.44
CA PRO A 225 -0.09 40.47 3.37
C PRO A 225 -0.20 41.54 2.29
N ALA A 226 -0.93 41.22 1.22
CA ALA A 226 -1.33 42.21 0.23
C ALA A 226 -1.99 43.38 0.98
N ALA A 227 -1.36 44.54 0.91
CA ALA A 227 -1.95 45.77 1.40
C ALA A 227 -3.26 46.01 0.64
N ASP A 228 -4.33 46.24 1.38
CA ASP A 228 -5.60 46.76 0.89
C ASP A 228 -5.36 48.08 0.14
N GLU A 229 -5.32 48.02 -1.18
CA GLU A 229 -5.53 49.21 -2.00
C GLU A 229 -7.05 49.48 -2.10
N PRO A 230 -7.52 50.69 -1.79
CA PRO A 230 -8.94 51.02 -1.90
C PRO A 230 -9.35 51.04 -3.38
N ILE A 231 -10.29 50.16 -3.73
CA ILE A 231 -10.94 50.15 -5.04
C ILE A 231 -11.72 51.46 -5.19
N THR A 232 -11.17 52.41 -5.96
CA THR A 232 -11.91 53.56 -6.45
C THR A 232 -12.73 53.13 -7.66
N THR A 233 -14.04 52.97 -7.46
CA THR A 233 -15.03 53.00 -8.54
C THR A 233 -15.03 54.38 -9.19
N GLU A 234 -14.57 54.49 -10.44
CA GLU A 234 -15.27 55.18 -11.55
C GLU A 234 -14.38 55.32 -12.80
N GLU A 235 -15.01 55.03 -13.95
CA GLU A 235 -14.69 55.48 -15.31
C GLU A 235 -13.80 54.67 -16.29
N GLN A 236 -14.50 54.18 -17.33
CA GLN A 236 -14.17 54.22 -18.76
C GLN A 236 -13.37 53.08 -19.43
N PHE A 237 -14.13 52.05 -19.81
CA PHE A 237 -14.45 51.67 -21.19
C PHE A 237 -13.45 52.08 -22.30
N VAL A 238 -12.58 51.15 -22.72
CA VAL A 238 -12.29 50.83 -24.15
C VAL A 238 -11.86 49.37 -24.20
N GLY A 239 -12.51 48.59 -25.07
CA GLY A 239 -12.40 47.13 -25.11
C GLY A 239 -11.08 46.58 -25.65
N ALA A 240 -10.80 45.35 -25.21
CA ALA A 240 -10.13 44.33 -25.99
C ALA A 240 -10.75 42.98 -25.59
N ASP A 241 -11.38 42.33 -26.56
CA ASP A 241 -11.68 40.91 -26.54
C ASP A 241 -10.42 40.11 -26.19
N ASP A 242 -10.50 39.23 -25.18
CA ASP A 242 -9.99 37.86 -25.25
C ASP A 242 -10.63 37.04 -24.13
N GLY A 243 -11.25 35.94 -24.53
CA GLY A 243 -12.27 35.23 -23.79
C GLY A 243 -11.76 34.23 -22.75
N ALA A 244 -12.60 34.07 -21.72
CA ALA A 244 -13.03 32.81 -21.12
C ALA A 244 -11.94 31.84 -20.61
N HIS A 245 -11.61 31.95 -19.33
CA HIS A 245 -11.25 30.76 -18.53
C HIS A 245 -11.60 30.91 -17.04
N GLU A 246 -12.83 31.33 -16.73
CA GLU A 246 -13.39 31.31 -15.38
C GLU A 246 -14.75 30.65 -15.42
N ASP A 247 -14.77 29.33 -15.60
CA ASP A 247 -15.94 28.48 -15.40
C ASP A 247 -15.47 27.03 -15.20
N ASN A 248 -14.73 26.75 -14.12
CA ASN A 248 -14.53 25.35 -13.72
C ASN A 248 -14.22 25.15 -12.22
N TYR A 249 -15.01 25.77 -11.35
CA TYR A 249 -15.05 25.44 -9.91
C TYR A 249 -16.42 24.90 -9.46
N HIS A 250 -17.27 24.51 -10.42
CA HIS A 250 -18.60 23.91 -10.15
C HIS A 250 -18.77 22.49 -10.72
N ASP A 251 -17.74 21.90 -11.33
CA ASP A 251 -17.79 20.50 -11.80
C ASP A 251 -17.30 19.48 -10.76
N ASP A 252 -16.75 19.90 -9.61
CA ASP A 252 -16.23 18.97 -8.62
C ASP A 252 -17.36 18.18 -7.90
N ALA A 253 -18.53 18.81 -7.72
CA ALA A 253 -19.69 18.14 -7.13
C ALA A 253 -20.28 17.06 -8.05
N ARG A 254 -20.32 17.29 -9.37
CA ARG A 254 -20.78 16.30 -10.35
C ARG A 254 -19.76 15.17 -10.57
N PHE A 255 -18.47 15.43 -10.35
CA PHE A 255 -17.44 14.39 -10.43
C PHE A 255 -17.49 13.45 -9.21
N ARG A 256 -17.76 14.00 -8.01
CA ARG A 256 -17.97 13.20 -6.79
C ARG A 256 -19.15 12.24 -6.93
N GLU A 257 -20.27 12.71 -7.48
CA GLU A 257 -21.46 11.88 -7.75
C GLU A 257 -21.21 10.77 -8.78
N ARG A 258 -20.34 11.00 -9.78
CA ARG A 258 -20.01 9.99 -10.80
C ARG A 258 -18.98 8.96 -10.31
N ALA A 259 -18.04 9.37 -9.46
CA ALA A 259 -17.09 8.48 -8.82
C ALA A 259 -17.76 7.58 -7.76
N GLU A 260 -18.81 8.05 -7.10
CA GLU A 260 -19.66 7.24 -6.22
C GLU A 260 -20.62 6.33 -7.00
N ALA A 261 -21.07 6.72 -8.21
CA ALA A 261 -22.03 5.95 -9.02
C ALA A 261 -21.43 4.82 -9.86
N ASP A 262 -20.15 4.90 -10.26
CA ASP A 262 -19.49 3.89 -11.11
C ASP A 262 -18.65 2.86 -10.31
N TRP A 263 -18.52 3.08 -9.00
CA TRP A 263 -17.99 2.09 -8.07
C TRP A 263 -19.16 1.25 -7.53
N PRO A 264 -19.10 -0.10 -7.55
CA PRO A 264 -20.19 -0.90 -7.04
C PRO A 264 -20.40 -0.58 -5.55
N ALA A 265 -21.49 0.12 -5.27
CA ALA A 265 -22.02 0.32 -3.94
C ALA A 265 -22.21 -1.06 -3.30
N ARG A 266 -21.76 -1.19 -2.06
CA ARG A 266 -21.97 -2.40 -1.25
C ARG A 266 -23.44 -2.45 -0.81
N ASP A 267 -24.11 -3.56 -1.13
CA ASP A 267 -25.20 -4.12 -0.31
C ASP A 267 -24.62 -4.95 0.84
#